data_AF-A0A2H1HYD9-F1
#
_entry.id   AF-A0A2H1HYD9-F1
#
_cell.length_a   1.000
_cell.length_b   1.000
_cell.length_c   1.000
_cell.angle_alpha   90.00
_cell.angle_beta   90.00
_cell.angle_gamma   90.00
#
_symmetry.space_group_name_H-M   'P 1'
#
loop_
_entity.id
_entity.type
_entity.pdbx_description
1 polymer ?
#
loop_
_entity_poly.entity_id
_entity_poly.type
_entity_poly.pdbx_seq_one_letter_code
_entity_poly.pdbx_strand_id
1 'polypeptide(L)' 'MTDPHQPLTSDAIARLLTDTDPYLSCDECFARIDEYVEHTLADPNYRDVPMDVHLAGCAVCAEEAETLTELLT' A
#
# COMPACT_ATOMS: atom_id res chain seq x y z
N MET A 1 24.68 -5.94 3.41
CA MET A 1 24.34 -6.11 4.84
C MET A 1 24.10 -4.73 5.41
N THR A 2 22.87 -4.42 5.79
CA THR A 2 22.48 -3.14 6.39
C THR A 2 23.06 -3.04 7.81
N ASP A 3 23.54 -1.87 8.20
CA ASP A 3 23.95 -1.59 9.57
C ASP A 3 22.72 -1.69 10.51
N PRO A 4 22.71 -2.57 11.53
CA PRO A 4 21.59 -2.70 12.46
C PRO A 4 21.34 -1.45 13.32
N HIS A 5 22.24 -0.47 13.31
CA HIS A 5 22.12 0.78 14.05
C HIS A 5 21.69 1.97 13.19
N GLN A 6 21.33 1.75 11.92
CA GLN A 6 20.83 2.83 11.09
C GLN A 6 19.49 3.36 11.66
N PRO A 7 19.40 4.66 12.00
CA PRO A 7 18.16 5.23 12.51
C PRO A 7 17.06 5.18 11.43
N LEU A 8 15.82 4.90 11.86
CA LEU A 8 14.65 4.96 10.99
C LEU A 8 14.41 6.40 10.53
N THR A 9 13.98 6.56 9.27
CA THR A 9 13.51 7.85 8.77
C THR A 9 12.16 8.19 9.43
N SER A 10 11.83 9.48 9.50
CA SER A 10 10.51 9.90 10.01
C SER A 10 9.35 9.30 9.23
N ASP A 11 9.53 9.09 7.91
CA ASP A 11 8.55 8.43 7.06
C ASP A 11 8.36 6.96 7.43
N ALA A 12 9.46 6.21 7.61
CA ALA A 12 9.39 4.82 8.06
C ALA A 12 8.73 4.69 9.43
N ILE A 13 8.99 5.63 10.35
CA ILE A 13 8.32 5.69 11.66
C ILE A 13 6.83 5.99 11.49
N ALA A 14 6.46 6.94 10.63
CA ALA A 14 5.06 7.28 10.38
C ALA A 14 4.27 6.08 9.84
N ARG A 15 4.83 5.33 8.89
CA ARG A 15 4.20 4.12 8.33
C ARG A 15 3.96 3.03 9.37
N LEU A 16 4.90 2.84 10.30
CA LEU A 16 4.77 1.89 11.42
C LEU A 16 3.70 2.30 12.45
N LEU A 17 3.37 3.59 12.51
CA LEU A 17 2.38 4.16 13.43
C LEU A 17 1.05 4.49 12.73
N THR A 18 0.90 4.15 11.45
CA THR A 18 -0.33 4.38 10.69
C THR A 18 -1.50 3.70 11.38
N ASP A 19 -2.58 4.45 11.57
CA ASP A 19 -3.87 3.87 11.94
C ASP A 19 -4.37 3.02 10.78
N THR A 20 -4.60 1.73 11.03
CA THR A 20 -5.01 0.77 10.02
C THR A 20 -6.52 0.54 10.00
N ASP A 21 -7.31 1.39 10.65
CA ASP A 21 -8.77 1.38 10.53
C ASP A 21 -9.25 2.15 9.27
N PRO A 22 -10.17 1.60 8.47
CA PRO A 22 -10.75 0.26 8.57
C PRO A 22 -9.77 -0.85 8.18
N TYR A 23 -9.70 -1.90 9.00
CA TYR A 23 -8.77 -3.01 8.81
C TYR A 23 -9.06 -3.80 7.53
N LEU A 24 -8.00 -4.03 6.76
CA LEU A 24 -7.93 -4.96 5.63
C LEU A 24 -6.68 -5.82 5.81
N SER A 25 -6.81 -7.14 5.70
CA SER A 25 -5.68 -8.06 5.80
C SER A 25 -4.85 -8.09 4.51
N CYS A 26 -3.59 -8.55 4.59
CA CYS A 26 -2.75 -8.72 3.40
C CYS A 26 -3.34 -9.74 2.40
N ASP A 27 -4.01 -10.79 2.90
CA ASP A 27 -4.64 -11.79 2.04
C ASP A 27 -5.83 -11.21 1.27
N GLU A 28 -6.64 -10.38 1.93
CA GLU A 28 -7.75 -9.67 1.27
C GLU A 28 -7.24 -8.60 0.28
N CYS A 29 -6.15 -7.91 0.62
CA CYS A 29 -5.46 -7.01 -0.31
C CYS A 29 -5.02 -7.78 -1.55
N PHE A 30 -4.27 -8.86 -1.39
CA PHE A 30 -3.73 -9.66 -2.49
C PHE A 30 -4.83 -10.22 -3.40
N ALA A 31 -5.98 -10.60 -2.83
CA ALA A 31 -7.12 -11.09 -3.62
C ALA A 31 -7.79 -10.02 -4.51
N ARG A 32 -7.53 -8.73 -4.27
CA ARG A 32 -8.27 -7.60 -4.87
C ARG A 32 -7.37 -6.52 -5.47
N ILE A 33 -6.04 -6.65 -5.37
CA ILE A 33 -5.10 -5.58 -5.71
C ILE A 33 -5.09 -5.25 -7.20
N ASP A 34 -5.25 -6.25 -8.07
CA ASP A 34 -5.38 -6.06 -9.52
C ASP A 34 -6.59 -5.18 -9.86
N GLU A 35 -7.79 -5.54 -9.35
CA GLU A 35 -9.02 -4.78 -9.56
C GLU A 35 -8.91 -3.35 -9.01
N TYR A 36 -8.27 -3.19 -7.85
CA TYR A 36 -8.03 -1.88 -7.24
C TYR A 36 -7.17 -0.98 -8.14
N VAL A 37 -6.08 -1.51 -8.70
CA VAL A 37 -5.20 -0.74 -9.60
C VAL A 37 -5.93 -0.38 -10.89
N GLU A 38 -6.63 -1.34 -11.50
CA GLU A 38 -7.42 -1.10 -12.72
C GLU A 38 -8.48 -0.01 -12.51
N HIS A 39 -9.20 -0.04 -11.39
CA HIS A 39 -10.18 0.99 -11.05
C HIS A 39 -9.54 2.36 -10.83
N THR A 40 -8.39 2.42 -10.15
CA THR A 40 -7.67 3.67 -9.89
C THR A 40 -7.15 4.32 -11.18
N LEU A 41 -6.71 3.50 -12.14
CA LEU A 41 -6.27 3.96 -13.46
C LEU A 41 -7.45 4.42 -14.34
N ALA A 42 -8.61 3.77 -14.22
CA ALA A 42 -9.79 4.09 -15.02
C ALA A 42 -10.54 5.34 -14.51
N ASP A 43 -10.62 5.54 -13.19
CA ASP A 43 -11.30 6.68 -12.56
C ASP A 43 -10.44 7.33 -11.46
N PRO A 44 -9.91 8.55 -11.70
CA PRO A 44 -9.16 9.31 -10.70
C PRO A 44 -9.92 9.61 -9.39
N ASN A 45 -11.25 9.47 -9.40
CA ASN A 45 -12.12 9.67 -8.24
C ASN A 45 -12.49 8.37 -7.53
N TYR A 46 -12.03 7.22 -8.01
CA TYR A 46 -12.21 5.95 -7.32
C TYR A 46 -11.61 6.01 -5.92
N ARG A 47 -12.30 5.40 -4.95
CA ARG A 47 -11.88 5.36 -3.55
C ARG A 47 -12.21 4.00 -2.96
N ASP A 48 -11.21 3.37 -2.36
CA ASP A 48 -11.34 2.17 -1.56
C ASP A 48 -10.58 2.41 -0.25
N VAL A 49 -11.26 3.02 0.72
CA VAL A 49 -10.63 3.48 1.97
C VAL A 49 -9.88 2.36 2.70
N PRO A 50 -10.41 1.13 2.87
CA PRO A 50 -9.64 0.02 3.42
C PRO A 50 -8.34 -0.29 2.65
N MET A 51 -8.37 -0.27 1.31
CA MET A 51 -7.17 -0.51 0.51
C MET A 51 -6.17 0.64 0.64
N ASP A 52 -6.64 1.89 0.57
CA ASP A 52 -5.81 3.10 0.71
C ASP A 52 -5.04 3.07 2.05
N VAL A 53 -5.75 2.75 3.13
CA VAL A 53 -5.19 2.63 4.49
C VAL A 53 -4.19 1.47 4.57
N HIS A 54 -4.53 0.32 4.00
CA HIS A 54 -3.64 -0.83 3.98
C HIS A 54 -2.32 -0.56 3.24
N LEU A 55 -2.37 0.04 2.06
CA LEU A 55 -1.18 0.35 1.25
C LEU A 55 -0.31 1.44 1.92
N ALA A 56 -0.90 2.35 2.68
CA ALA A 56 -0.14 3.29 3.50
C ALA A 56 0.67 2.58 4.60
N GLY A 57 0.10 1.54 5.23
CA GLY A 57 0.72 0.78 6.32
C GLY A 57 1.61 -0.40 5.89
N CYS A 58 1.34 -1.05 4.76
CA CYS A 58 2.03 -2.24 4.30
C CYS A 58 2.97 -1.92 3.13
N ALA A 59 4.28 -1.89 3.38
CA ALA A 59 5.27 -1.58 2.35
C ALA A 59 5.28 -2.59 1.19
N VAL A 60 5.07 -3.89 1.48
CA VAL A 60 5.10 -4.95 0.45
C VAL A 60 3.90 -4.82 -0.49
N CYS A 61 2.70 -4.59 0.04
CA CYS A 61 1.52 -4.42 -0.80
C CYS A 61 1.57 -3.09 -1.58
N ALA A 62 2.16 -2.04 -1.01
CA ALA A 62 2.39 -0.78 -1.73
C ALA A 62 3.31 -0.97 -2.95
N GLU A 63 4.42 -1.69 -2.79
CA GLU A 63 5.34 -2.02 -3.88
C GLU A 63 4.65 -2.84 -4.98
N GLU A 64 3.78 -3.78 -4.60
CA GLU A 64 2.99 -4.55 -5.57
C GLU A 64 2.02 -3.66 -6.36
N ALA A 65 1.29 -2.76 -5.68
CA ALA A 65 0.38 -1.81 -6.34
C ALA A 65 1.12 -0.86 -7.30
N GLU A 66 2.30 -0.36 -6.92
CA GLU A 66 3.16 0.45 -7.77
C GLU A 66 3.61 -0.33 -9.01
N THR A 67 4.08 -1.57 -8.83
CA THR A 67 4.52 -2.45 -9.92
C THR A 67 3.39 -2.75 -10.91
N LEU A 68 2.19 -3.05 -10.41
CA LEU A 68 1.00 -3.26 -11.24
C LEU A 68 0.61 -1.99 -12.00
N THR A 69 0.71 -0.82 -11.36
CA THR A 69 0.46 0.46 -12.00
C THR A 69 1.44 0.69 -13.15
N GLU A 70 2.74 0.50 -12.92
CA GLU A 70 3.79 0.62 -13.95
C GLU A 70 3.59 -0.35 -15.12
N LEU A 71 3.06 -1.55 -14.87
CA LEU A 71 2.77 -2.53 -15.91
C LEU A 71 1.60 -2.11 -16.82
N LEU A 72 0.63 -1.37 -16.28
CA LEU A 72 -0.61 -1.01 -16.95
C LEU A 72 -0.60 0.40 -17.59
N THR A 73 0.46 1.18 -17.37
CA THR A 73 0.64 2.55 -17.93
C THR A 73 1.78 2.62 -18.93
#